data_AF-A0A5C9CHG6-F1
#
_entry.id   AF-A0A5C9CHG6-F1
#
_cell.length_a   1.000
_cell.length_b   1.000
_cell.length_c   1.000
_cell.angle_alpha   90.00
_cell.angle_beta   90.00
_cell.angle_gamma   90.00
#
_symmetry.space_group_name_H-M   'P 1'
#
loop_
_entity.id
_entity.type
_entity.pdbx_description
1 polymer ?
#
loop_
_entity_poly.entity_id
_entity_poly.type
_entity_poly.pdbx_seq_one_letter_code
_entity_poly.pdbx_strand_id
1 'polypeptide(L)'
;MNAPLPLKSLLPAGAIAPHGHERIREIPYNYTSFSDREIVIRLLGESAWGWLNQLREERRTGRSARMLYEVLGDIWVVQRNPYLQDDLLDNPKRRVLLVEALQHRLHEVQKRRTPEIDPERDALVGRLLDAAGKAVDVFDASFVETAKLRRQAQKVLSRLTARDNIKFDGLSRVSHVTDATDWRVEYPFVVLTPDTEAEMAHLVKGCIELGLTIP
;
A
#
# COMPACT_ATOMS: atom_id res chain seq x y z
N MET A 1 36.82 19.66 9.33
CA MET A 1 35.67 20.21 10.10
C MET A 1 34.78 20.96 9.15
N ASN A 2 33.60 20.44 8.84
CA ASN A 2 32.51 21.18 8.18
C ASN A 2 31.22 20.77 8.90
N ALA A 3 30.63 21.71 9.64
CA ALA A 3 29.39 21.49 10.36
C ALA A 3 28.21 21.37 9.37
N PRO A 4 27.17 20.57 9.67
CA PRO A 4 25.99 20.49 8.83
C PRO A 4 25.13 21.76 9.01
N LEU A 5 24.85 22.45 7.91
CA LEU A 5 23.91 23.58 7.87
C LEU A 5 22.48 23.05 8.06
N PRO A 6 21.65 23.65 8.93
CA PRO A 6 20.26 23.24 9.10
C PRO A 6 19.43 23.60 7.87
N LEU A 7 18.62 22.64 7.41
CA LEU A 7 17.79 22.65 6.18
C LEU A 7 16.72 23.76 6.09
N LYS A 8 16.75 24.78 6.96
CA LYS A 8 15.73 25.83 7.06
C LYS A 8 15.88 26.99 6.05
N SER A 9 16.91 26.97 5.21
CA SER A 9 17.25 28.11 4.34
C SER A 9 16.74 28.02 2.89
N LEU A 10 15.96 27.00 2.51
CA LEU A 10 15.51 26.79 1.12
C LEU A 10 14.08 27.26 0.82
N LEU A 11 13.42 27.97 1.74
CA LEU A 11 12.08 28.52 1.50
C LEU A 11 12.16 30.03 1.21
N PRO A 12 11.50 30.55 0.16
CA PRO A 12 11.50 31.97 -0.14
C PRO A 12 10.84 32.78 0.98
N ALA A 13 11.48 33.89 1.35
CA ALA A 13 10.98 34.82 2.36
C ALA A 13 9.63 35.41 1.91
N GLY A 14 8.54 34.97 2.54
CA GLY A 14 7.18 35.41 2.22
C GLY A 14 6.18 34.29 1.91
N ALA A 15 6.61 33.03 1.83
CA ALA A 15 5.67 31.92 1.84
C ALA A 15 5.04 31.80 3.24
N ILE A 16 3.83 32.32 3.38
CA ILE A 16 2.93 31.95 4.49
C ILE A 16 2.69 30.45 4.30
N ALA A 17 3.43 29.63 5.05
CA ALA A 17 3.04 28.25 5.24
C ALA A 17 1.60 28.31 5.75
N PRO A 18 0.62 27.69 5.08
CA PRO A 18 -0.70 27.60 5.67
C PRO A 18 -0.49 26.84 6.98
N HIS A 19 -0.61 27.56 8.10
CA HIS A 19 -0.85 26.99 9.41
C HIS A 19 -2.25 26.36 9.41
N GLY A 20 -2.48 25.39 8.52
CA GLY A 20 -3.49 24.38 8.76
C GLY A 20 -2.92 23.53 9.88
N HIS A 21 -3.63 23.42 10.99
CA HIS A 21 -3.37 22.43 12.04
C HIS A 21 -2.72 21.20 11.42
N GLU A 22 -1.45 20.94 11.71
CA GLU A 22 -0.78 19.70 11.30
C GLU A 22 -1.71 18.57 11.76
N ARG A 23 -2.48 18.01 10.81
CA ARG A 23 -3.32 16.85 11.09
C ARG A 23 -2.33 15.75 11.38
N ILE A 24 -2.03 15.55 12.67
CA ILE A 24 -1.16 14.48 13.13
C ILE A 24 -1.73 13.19 12.55
N ARG A 25 -0.99 12.59 11.62
CA ARG A 25 -1.34 11.32 11.00
C ARG A 25 -1.16 10.23 12.04
N GLU A 26 -2.19 9.40 12.22
CA GLU A 26 -2.14 8.24 13.10
C GLU A 26 -1.49 7.04 12.38
N ILE A 27 -1.69 6.94 11.06
CA ILE A 27 -1.06 5.91 10.21
C ILE A 27 0.34 6.37 9.76
N PRO A 28 1.41 5.64 10.11
CA PRO A 28 2.77 5.98 9.69
C PRO A 28 2.99 5.74 8.20
N TYR A 29 4.07 6.35 7.67
CA TYR A 29 4.54 6.18 6.29
C TYR A 29 3.55 6.56 5.19
N ASN A 30 2.46 7.27 5.53
CA ASN A 30 1.52 7.77 4.54
C ASN A 30 2.04 9.05 3.88
N TYR A 31 2.68 8.91 2.72
CA TYR A 31 3.08 10.01 1.84
C TYR A 31 2.05 10.31 0.73
N THR A 32 0.86 9.69 0.80
CA THR A 32 -0.19 9.84 -0.21
C THR A 32 -1.21 10.91 0.21
N SER A 33 -2.05 11.35 -0.73
CA SER A 33 -3.15 12.26 -0.45
C SER A 33 -4.28 11.63 0.37
N PHE A 34 -4.31 10.30 0.50
CA PHE A 34 -5.35 9.59 1.24
C PHE A 34 -5.34 9.94 2.73
N SER A 35 -6.52 10.19 3.27
CA SER A 35 -6.76 10.31 4.71
C SER A 35 -6.64 8.96 5.42
N ASP A 36 -6.40 8.99 6.73
CA ASP A 36 -6.31 7.77 7.53
C ASP A 36 -7.65 7.00 7.50
N ARG A 37 -8.78 7.72 7.45
CA ARG A 37 -10.11 7.16 7.20
C ARG A 37 -10.14 6.38 5.89
N GLU A 38 -9.68 6.98 4.81
CA GLU A 38 -9.71 6.36 3.48
C GLU A 38 -8.83 5.11 3.39
N ILE A 39 -7.68 5.13 4.08
CA ILE A 39 -6.79 3.97 4.17
C ILE A 39 -7.46 2.86 4.98
N VAL A 40 -8.02 3.17 6.16
CA VAL A 40 -8.75 2.19 6.97
C VAL A 40 -9.89 1.56 6.18
N ILE A 41 -10.70 2.36 5.48
CA ILE A 41 -11.84 1.84 4.72
C ILE A 41 -11.37 0.92 3.59
N ARG A 42 -10.29 1.29 2.89
CA ARG A 42 -9.74 0.46 1.80
C ARG A 42 -9.16 -0.86 2.30
N LEU A 43 -8.49 -0.84 3.45
CA LEU A 43 -7.82 -2.04 3.98
C LEU A 43 -8.76 -2.93 4.80
N LEU A 44 -9.62 -2.35 5.62
CA LEU A 44 -10.41 -3.05 6.64
C LEU A 44 -11.93 -2.98 6.40
N GLY A 45 -12.40 -2.15 5.47
CA GLY A 45 -13.81 -1.90 5.21
C GLY A 45 -14.42 -0.77 6.05
N GLU A 46 -15.62 -0.33 5.66
CA GLU A 46 -16.30 0.82 6.26
C GLU A 46 -16.66 0.60 7.75
N SER A 47 -17.10 -0.61 8.11
CA SER A 47 -17.46 -0.93 9.49
C SER A 47 -16.29 -0.79 10.46
N ALA A 48 -15.06 -1.09 10.02
CA ALA A 48 -13.87 -0.97 10.85
C ALA A 48 -13.57 0.49 11.22
N TRP A 49 -13.83 1.44 10.32
CA TRP A 49 -13.72 2.86 10.66
C TRP A 49 -14.72 3.27 11.76
N GLY A 50 -15.94 2.71 11.71
CA GLY A 50 -16.94 2.90 12.76
C GLY A 50 -16.46 2.39 14.12
N TRP A 51 -15.94 1.16 14.19
CA TRP A 51 -15.39 0.58 15.42
C TRP A 51 -14.21 1.39 15.96
N LEU A 52 -13.31 1.88 15.11
CA LEU A 52 -12.20 2.73 15.53
C LEU A 52 -12.67 4.05 16.14
N ASN A 53 -13.69 4.71 15.57
CA ASN A 53 -14.19 5.96 16.15
C ASN A 53 -14.82 5.74 17.53
N GLN A 54 -15.58 4.67 17.71
CA GLN A 54 -16.14 4.30 19.02
C GLN A 54 -15.02 4.10 20.05
N LEU A 55 -13.96 3.35 19.70
CA LEU A 55 -12.82 3.14 20.59
C LEU A 55 -11.99 4.40 20.88
N ARG A 56 -11.98 5.40 19.97
CA ARG A 56 -11.23 6.66 20.14
C ARG A 56 -11.87 7.60 21.16
N GLU A 57 -13.19 7.59 21.27
CA GLU A 57 -13.94 8.44 22.21
C GLU A 57 -13.62 8.10 23.67
N GLU A 58 -13.18 6.87 23.95
CA GLU A 58 -12.95 6.33 25.29
C GLU A 58 -11.54 6.61 25.86
N ARG A 59 -10.65 7.31 25.12
CA ARG A 59 -9.30 7.83 25.50
C ARG A 59 -8.31 6.88 26.22
N ARG A 60 -8.61 5.59 26.42
CA ARG A 60 -7.77 4.63 27.19
C ARG A 60 -6.75 3.85 26.35
N THR A 61 -6.80 3.89 25.02
CA THR A 61 -6.12 2.90 24.14
C THR A 61 -5.05 3.46 23.20
N GLY A 62 -4.10 4.27 23.69
CA GLY A 62 -3.07 4.85 22.81
C GLY A 62 -2.11 3.81 22.20
N ARG A 63 -1.63 2.84 22.99
CA ARG A 63 -0.59 1.89 22.54
C ARG A 63 -1.11 0.84 21.56
N SER A 64 -2.26 0.23 21.84
CA SER A 64 -2.85 -0.80 20.97
C SER A 64 -3.35 -0.21 19.65
N ALA A 65 -3.94 0.99 19.67
CA ALA A 65 -4.33 1.70 18.45
C ALA A 65 -3.09 2.03 17.58
N ARG A 66 -2.02 2.55 18.19
CA ARG A 66 -0.76 2.80 17.49
C ARG A 66 -0.20 1.56 16.81
N MET A 67 -0.19 0.41 17.50
CA MET A 67 0.27 -0.85 16.91
C MET A 67 -0.58 -1.30 15.73
N LEU A 68 -1.91 -1.14 15.81
CA LEU A 68 -2.79 -1.41 14.68
C LEU A 68 -2.50 -0.48 13.51
N TYR A 69 -2.34 0.82 13.75
CA TYR A 69 -1.98 1.78 12.70
C TYR A 69 -0.61 1.51 12.08
N GLU A 70 0.37 1.04 12.86
CA GLU A 70 1.65 0.58 12.33
C GLU A 70 1.48 -0.61 11.37
N VAL A 71 0.61 -1.59 11.69
CA VAL A 71 0.27 -2.68 10.74
C VAL A 71 -0.33 -2.12 9.44
N LEU A 72 -1.30 -1.22 9.55
CA LEU A 72 -1.94 -0.62 8.37
C LEU A 72 -0.97 0.21 7.55
N GLY A 73 -0.08 0.95 8.21
CA GLY A 73 0.97 1.75 7.57
C GLY A 73 1.95 0.89 6.79
N ASP A 74 2.41 -0.21 7.37
CA ASP A 74 3.33 -1.15 6.72
C ASP A 74 2.70 -1.82 5.48
N ILE A 75 1.42 -2.21 5.56
CA ILE A 75 0.68 -2.71 4.39
C ILE A 75 0.56 -1.61 3.32
N TRP A 76 0.14 -0.41 3.74
CA TRP A 76 -0.14 0.69 2.83
C TRP A 76 1.09 1.18 2.06
N VAL A 77 2.23 1.34 2.75
CA VAL A 77 3.48 1.79 2.12
C VAL A 77 3.94 0.81 1.05
N VAL A 78 3.82 -0.50 1.30
CA VAL A 78 4.17 -1.52 0.32
C VAL A 78 3.19 -1.52 -0.85
N GLN A 79 1.89 -1.44 -0.61
CA GLN A 79 0.88 -1.38 -1.68
C GLN A 79 1.03 -0.15 -2.59
N ARG A 80 1.59 0.95 -2.08
CA ARG A 80 1.75 2.21 -2.82
C ARG A 80 3.19 2.47 -3.29
N ASN A 81 4.08 1.50 -3.16
CA ASN A 81 5.47 1.63 -3.59
C ASN A 81 5.91 0.45 -4.48
N PRO A 82 5.94 0.64 -5.82
CA PRO A 82 6.38 -0.39 -6.75
C PRO A 82 7.77 -0.98 -6.45
N TYR A 83 8.70 -0.19 -5.89
CA TYR A 83 10.03 -0.69 -5.53
C TYR A 83 9.98 -1.69 -4.37
N LEU A 84 9.13 -1.44 -3.35
CA LEU A 84 8.94 -2.39 -2.26
C LEU A 84 8.20 -3.64 -2.74
N GLN A 85 7.22 -3.48 -3.64
CA GLN A 85 6.55 -4.63 -4.25
C GLN A 85 7.53 -5.52 -5.00
N ASP A 86 8.38 -4.94 -5.84
CA ASP A 86 9.37 -5.68 -6.60
C ASP A 86 10.39 -6.37 -5.68
N ASP A 87 10.92 -5.68 -4.67
CA ASP A 87 11.84 -6.29 -3.70
C ASP A 87 11.22 -7.50 -2.99
N LEU A 88 9.96 -7.42 -2.59
CA LEU A 88 9.26 -8.50 -1.90
C LEU A 88 8.81 -9.64 -2.85
N LEU A 89 8.55 -9.34 -4.12
CA LEU A 89 8.30 -10.36 -5.15
C LEU A 89 9.58 -11.15 -5.46
N ASP A 90 10.72 -10.47 -5.53
CA ASP A 90 12.03 -11.07 -5.83
C ASP A 90 12.63 -11.80 -4.62
N ASN A 91 12.28 -11.38 -3.40
CA ASN A 91 12.78 -11.94 -2.15
C ASN A 91 11.66 -12.53 -1.27
N PRO A 92 11.17 -13.76 -1.55
CA PRO A 92 10.08 -14.38 -0.79
C PRO A 92 10.35 -14.49 0.72
N LYS A 93 11.62 -14.67 1.13
CA LYS A 93 12.00 -14.69 2.55
C LYS A 93 11.73 -13.37 3.25
N ARG A 94 11.98 -12.23 2.60
CA ARG A 94 11.68 -10.90 3.16
C ARG A 94 10.18 -10.70 3.31
N ARG A 95 9.39 -11.16 2.33
CA ARG A 95 7.93 -11.15 2.42
C ARG A 95 7.43 -11.94 3.62
N VAL A 96 7.92 -13.17 3.82
CA VAL A 96 7.53 -14.00 4.98
C VAL A 96 7.86 -13.28 6.29
N LEU A 97 9.07 -12.75 6.44
CA LEU A 97 9.47 -12.01 7.65
C LEU A 97 8.60 -10.78 7.91
N LEU A 98 8.23 -10.04 6.86
CA LEU A 98 7.30 -8.91 6.98
C LEU A 98 5.94 -9.38 7.48
N VAL A 99 5.35 -10.40 6.85
CA VAL A 99 4.04 -10.93 7.23
C VAL A 99 4.04 -11.46 8.66
N GLU A 100 5.07 -12.21 9.06
CA GLU A 100 5.26 -12.68 10.44
C GLU A 100 5.33 -11.51 11.43
N ALA A 101 6.04 -10.43 11.09
CA ALA A 101 6.12 -9.24 11.94
C ALA A 101 4.75 -8.54 12.09
N LEU A 102 3.95 -8.45 11.01
CA LEU A 102 2.60 -7.90 11.06
C LEU A 102 1.68 -8.76 11.94
N GLN A 103 1.69 -10.08 11.74
CA GLN A 103 0.92 -11.03 12.55
C GLN A 103 1.32 -10.98 14.03
N HIS A 104 2.62 -10.92 14.32
CA HIS A 104 3.12 -10.77 15.68
C HIS A 104 2.61 -9.47 16.32
N ARG A 105 2.61 -8.34 15.59
CA ARG A 105 2.09 -7.06 16.10
C ARG A 105 0.60 -7.15 16.41
N LEU A 106 -0.20 -7.81 15.57
CA LEU A 106 -1.62 -8.06 15.85
C LEU A 106 -1.82 -8.97 17.08
N HIS A 107 -0.99 -9.99 17.23
CA HIS A 107 -1.03 -10.89 18.38
C HIS A 107 -0.70 -10.16 19.71
N GLU A 108 0.24 -9.21 19.69
CA GLU A 108 0.53 -8.37 20.84
C GLU A 108 -0.63 -7.43 21.22
N VAL A 109 -1.46 -7.02 20.26
CA VAL A 109 -2.71 -6.30 20.54
C VAL A 109 -3.75 -7.25 21.13
N GLN A 110 -3.88 -8.46 20.58
CA GLN A 110 -4.78 -9.51 21.09
C GLN A 110 -4.48 -9.86 22.56
N LYS A 111 -3.20 -9.94 22.97
CA LYS A 111 -2.81 -10.19 24.37
C LYS A 111 -3.26 -9.13 25.37
N ARG A 112 -3.55 -7.91 24.90
CA ARG A 112 -3.95 -6.77 25.75
C ARG A 112 -5.46 -6.60 25.88
N ARG A 113 -6.21 -7.53 25.31
CA ARG A 113 -7.66 -7.63 25.45
C ARG A 113 -8.03 -7.96 26.89
N THR A 114 -9.12 -7.38 27.37
CA THR A 114 -9.55 -7.45 28.77
C THR A 114 -11.07 -7.67 28.85
N PRO A 115 -11.56 -8.83 28.38
CA PRO A 115 -12.99 -9.10 28.29
C PRO A 115 -13.69 -9.05 29.66
N GLU A 116 -12.98 -9.38 30.73
CA GLU A 116 -13.49 -9.33 32.12
C GLU A 116 -13.82 -7.91 32.60
N ILE A 117 -13.14 -6.89 32.04
CA ILE A 117 -13.23 -5.49 32.51
C ILE A 117 -14.27 -4.73 31.68
N ASP A 118 -14.27 -4.95 30.37
CA ASP A 118 -15.11 -4.22 29.42
C ASP A 118 -15.42 -5.11 28.21
N PRO A 119 -16.46 -5.97 28.31
CA PRO A 119 -16.80 -6.94 27.29
C PRO A 119 -17.19 -6.30 25.94
N GLU A 120 -17.88 -5.16 25.97
CA GLU A 120 -18.37 -4.48 24.76
C GLU A 120 -17.20 -3.91 23.96
N ARG A 121 -16.30 -3.19 24.64
CA ARG A 121 -15.07 -2.67 24.02
C ARG A 121 -14.18 -3.80 23.51
N ASP A 122 -14.04 -4.86 24.30
CA ASP A 122 -13.23 -6.01 23.91
C ASP A 122 -13.74 -6.69 22.63
N ALA A 123 -15.05 -6.78 22.47
CA ALA A 123 -15.67 -7.30 21.26
C ALA A 123 -15.36 -6.43 20.02
N LEU A 124 -15.36 -5.09 20.15
CA LEU A 124 -14.97 -4.19 19.07
C LEU A 124 -13.49 -4.36 18.68
N VAL A 125 -12.61 -4.48 19.67
CA VAL A 125 -11.18 -4.75 19.43
C VAL A 125 -11.00 -6.10 18.73
N GLY A 126 -11.74 -7.12 19.13
CA GLY A 126 -11.75 -8.43 18.46
C GLY A 126 -12.12 -8.33 16.98
N ARG A 127 -13.22 -7.62 16.65
CA ARG A 127 -13.63 -7.41 15.26
C ARG A 127 -12.59 -6.66 14.43
N LEU A 128 -11.92 -5.66 15.01
CA LEU A 128 -10.83 -4.94 14.34
C LEU A 128 -9.63 -5.83 14.08
N LEU A 129 -9.26 -6.68 15.04
CA LEU A 129 -8.17 -7.63 14.87
C LEU A 129 -8.48 -8.67 13.79
N ASP A 130 -9.72 -9.16 13.74
CA ASP A 130 -10.15 -10.09 12.68
C ASP A 130 -10.09 -9.43 11.29
N ALA A 131 -10.54 -8.17 11.19
CA ALA A 131 -10.45 -7.41 9.94
C ALA A 131 -9.00 -7.16 9.54
N ALA A 132 -8.14 -6.78 10.49
CA ALA A 132 -6.72 -6.54 10.24
C ALA A 132 -5.97 -7.83 9.87
N GLY A 133 -6.29 -8.96 10.52
CA GLY A 133 -5.75 -10.27 10.17
C GLY A 133 -6.08 -10.65 8.73
N LYS A 134 -7.34 -10.51 8.33
CA LYS A 134 -7.76 -10.72 6.93
C LYS A 134 -7.03 -9.79 5.96
N ALA A 135 -6.79 -8.53 6.34
CA ALA A 135 -6.03 -7.61 5.50
C ALA A 135 -4.57 -8.04 5.32
N VAL A 136 -3.93 -8.59 6.36
CA VAL A 136 -2.59 -9.19 6.26
C VAL A 136 -2.60 -10.42 5.35
N ASP A 137 -3.61 -11.29 5.46
CA ASP A 137 -3.72 -12.49 4.62
C ASP A 137 -3.92 -12.14 3.15
N VAL A 138 -4.81 -11.18 2.86
CA VAL A 138 -5.02 -10.64 1.50
C VAL A 138 -3.76 -9.98 0.97
N PHE A 139 -3.03 -9.25 1.81
CA PHE A 139 -1.76 -8.65 1.45
C PHE A 139 -0.73 -9.70 1.03
N ASP A 140 -0.51 -10.77 1.80
CA ASP A 140 0.43 -11.84 1.42
C ASP A 140 -0.03 -12.58 0.15
N ALA A 141 -1.32 -12.93 0.07
CA ALA A 141 -1.88 -13.60 -1.09
C ALA A 141 -1.73 -12.77 -2.39
N SER A 142 -1.81 -11.43 -2.29
CA SER A 142 -1.67 -10.55 -3.45
C SER A 142 -0.31 -10.68 -4.15
N PHE A 143 0.77 -11.00 -3.42
CA PHE A 143 2.08 -11.24 -4.02
C PHE A 143 2.12 -12.53 -4.83
N VAL A 144 1.44 -13.58 -4.35
CA VAL A 144 1.36 -14.86 -5.04
C VAL A 144 0.59 -14.70 -6.35
N GLU A 145 -0.57 -14.02 -6.29
CA GLU A 145 -1.37 -13.75 -7.49
C GLU A 145 -0.65 -12.82 -8.46
N THR A 146 0.02 -11.77 -7.97
CA THR A 146 0.82 -10.88 -8.82
C THR A 146 1.96 -11.62 -9.50
N ALA A 147 2.70 -12.48 -8.79
CA ALA A 147 3.77 -13.28 -9.38
C ALA A 147 3.25 -14.24 -10.44
N LYS A 148 2.10 -14.87 -10.20
CA LYS A 148 1.42 -15.75 -11.17
C LYS A 148 1.00 -14.98 -12.42
N LEU A 149 0.38 -13.83 -12.25
CA LEU A 149 -0.04 -12.97 -13.36
C LEU A 149 1.16 -12.45 -14.16
N ARG A 150 2.25 -12.04 -13.50
CA ARG A 150 3.51 -11.64 -14.18
C ARG A 150 4.06 -12.75 -15.06
N ARG A 151 4.10 -13.99 -14.57
CA ARG A 151 4.55 -15.14 -15.37
C ARG A 151 3.65 -15.41 -16.58
N GLN A 152 2.33 -15.33 -16.39
CA GLN A 152 1.37 -15.52 -17.48
C GLN A 152 1.51 -14.41 -18.53
N ALA A 153 1.54 -13.16 -18.10
CA ALA A 153 1.72 -12.00 -18.97
C ALA A 153 3.05 -12.07 -19.74
N GLN A 154 4.16 -12.38 -19.07
CA GLN A 154 5.46 -12.56 -19.73
C GLN A 154 5.39 -13.64 -20.81
N LYS A 155 4.72 -14.77 -20.55
CA LYS A 155 4.61 -15.89 -21.51
C LYS A 155 3.79 -15.52 -22.73
N VAL A 156 2.67 -14.80 -22.55
CA VAL A 156 1.79 -14.37 -23.65
C VAL A 156 2.47 -13.27 -24.46
N LEU A 157 2.91 -12.20 -23.79
CA LEU A 157 3.39 -10.98 -24.45
C LEU A 157 4.77 -11.15 -25.10
N SER A 158 5.64 -12.01 -24.58
CA SER A 158 6.97 -12.26 -25.19
C SER A 158 6.93 -12.97 -26.54
N ARG A 159 5.74 -13.41 -26.99
CA ARG A 159 5.51 -13.91 -28.34
C ARG A 159 5.14 -12.79 -29.32
N LEU A 160 4.81 -11.61 -28.79
CA LEU A 160 4.23 -10.48 -29.52
C LEU A 160 5.22 -9.31 -29.60
N THR A 161 6.18 -9.24 -28.68
CA THR A 161 7.24 -8.22 -28.62
C THR A 161 8.51 -8.80 -27.98
N ALA A 162 9.64 -8.11 -28.11
CA ALA A 162 10.86 -8.43 -27.37
C ALA A 162 10.63 -8.40 -25.84
N ARG A 163 11.36 -9.25 -25.10
CA ARG A 163 11.16 -9.37 -23.63
C ARG A 163 11.42 -8.07 -22.88
N ASP A 164 12.40 -7.29 -23.32
CA ASP A 164 12.80 -6.03 -22.68
C ASP A 164 11.73 -4.93 -22.84
N ASN A 165 10.78 -5.13 -23.76
CA ASN A 165 9.63 -4.25 -23.96
C ASN A 165 8.49 -4.53 -22.97
N ILE A 166 8.62 -5.55 -22.12
CA ILE A 166 7.62 -5.93 -21.11
C ILE A 166 8.16 -5.55 -19.74
N LYS A 167 7.75 -4.39 -19.25
CA LYS A 167 8.37 -3.75 -18.08
C LYS A 167 7.47 -3.85 -16.86
N PHE A 168 7.88 -4.68 -15.90
CA PHE A 168 7.23 -4.81 -14.59
C PHE A 168 7.92 -3.99 -13.49
N ASP A 169 9.06 -3.38 -13.79
CA ASP A 169 9.91 -2.72 -12.83
C ASP A 169 9.30 -1.42 -12.29
N GLY A 170 9.69 -1.08 -11.06
CA GLY A 170 9.20 0.10 -10.36
C GLY A 170 9.47 1.42 -11.08
N LEU A 171 10.59 1.56 -11.80
CA LEU A 171 10.89 2.80 -12.51
C LEU A 171 9.87 3.02 -13.63
N SER A 172 9.70 2.03 -14.50
CA SER A 172 8.73 2.09 -15.59
C SER A 172 7.31 2.35 -15.08
N ARG A 173 6.90 1.66 -14.01
CA ARG A 173 5.55 1.82 -13.43
C ARG A 173 5.34 3.19 -12.77
N VAL A 174 6.35 3.74 -12.12
CA VAL A 174 6.29 5.10 -11.53
C VAL A 174 6.27 6.17 -12.61
N SER A 175 7.02 6.01 -13.70
CA SER A 175 7.01 6.98 -14.80
C SER A 175 5.67 7.06 -15.55
N HIS A 176 4.81 6.06 -15.41
CA HIS A 176 3.51 5.98 -16.09
C HIS A 176 2.32 5.97 -15.12
N VAL A 177 2.50 6.40 -13.87
CA VAL A 177 1.39 6.53 -12.91
C VAL A 177 0.65 7.87 -13.04
N THR A 178 1.23 8.86 -13.69
CA THR A 178 0.64 10.18 -13.89
C THR A 178 0.14 10.32 -15.33
N ASP A 179 -1.06 10.87 -15.49
CA ASP A 179 -1.57 11.25 -16.81
C ASP A 179 -1.04 12.64 -17.25
N ALA A 180 -1.45 13.08 -18.44
CA ALA A 180 -1.07 14.38 -19.00
C ALA A 180 -1.56 15.59 -18.18
N THR A 181 -2.48 15.37 -17.23
CA THR A 181 -3.00 16.39 -16.31
C THR A 181 -2.34 16.34 -14.92
N ASP A 182 -1.30 15.50 -14.76
CA ASP A 182 -0.59 15.26 -13.51
C ASP A 182 -1.48 14.67 -12.39
N TRP A 183 -2.59 14.02 -12.79
CA TRP A 183 -3.40 13.24 -11.87
C TRP A 183 -2.76 11.88 -11.66
N ARG A 184 -2.59 11.50 -10.39
CA ARG A 184 -2.10 10.17 -10.02
C ARG A 184 -3.18 9.13 -10.31
N VAL A 185 -2.96 8.36 -11.37
CA VAL A 185 -3.70 7.16 -11.74
C VAL A 185 -3.27 5.99 -10.82
N GLU A 186 -3.95 4.85 -10.91
CA GLU A 186 -3.46 3.60 -10.33
C GLU A 186 -2.14 3.17 -10.98
N TYR A 187 -1.25 2.55 -10.21
CA TYR A 187 0.01 2.05 -10.76
C TYR A 187 -0.28 0.96 -11.81
N PRO A 188 0.27 1.07 -13.04
CA PRO A 188 0.05 0.03 -14.04
C PRO A 188 0.62 -1.30 -13.57
N PHE A 189 -0.02 -2.39 -13.94
CA PHE A 189 0.48 -3.74 -13.70
C PHE A 189 1.76 -4.01 -14.52
N VAL A 190 1.76 -3.58 -15.78
CA VAL A 190 2.87 -3.72 -16.74
C VAL A 190 2.89 -2.52 -17.67
N VAL A 191 4.09 -2.09 -18.07
CA VAL A 191 4.30 -1.08 -19.13
C VAL A 191 4.84 -1.79 -20.37
N LEU A 192 4.25 -1.52 -21.53
CA LEU A 192 4.66 -2.10 -22.80
C LEU A 192 5.27 -1.03 -23.70
N THR A 193 6.46 -1.30 -24.24
CA THR A 193 7.20 -0.37 -25.12
C THR A 193 7.51 -1.03 -26.46
N PRO A 194 6.52 -1.22 -27.35
CA PRO A 194 6.73 -1.89 -28.64
C PRO A 194 7.72 -1.14 -29.52
N ASP A 195 8.46 -1.87 -30.34
CA ASP A 195 9.45 -1.30 -31.26
C ASP A 195 8.82 -0.83 -32.57
N THR A 196 7.64 -1.37 -32.90
CA THR A 196 6.94 -1.04 -34.15
C THR A 196 5.43 -0.88 -33.95
N GLU A 197 4.80 -0.09 -34.80
CA GLU A 197 3.34 0.08 -34.81
C GLU A 197 2.59 -1.24 -35.04
N ALA A 198 3.18 -2.17 -35.80
CA ALA A 198 2.60 -3.48 -36.09
C ALA A 198 2.44 -4.37 -34.83
N GLU A 199 3.24 -4.13 -33.78
CA GLU A 199 3.13 -4.85 -32.50
C GLU A 199 1.93 -4.38 -31.68
N MET A 200 1.49 -3.13 -31.83
CA MET A 200 0.45 -2.50 -31.01
C MET A 200 -0.84 -3.32 -30.98
N ALA A 201 -1.38 -3.65 -32.15
CA ALA A 201 -2.64 -4.40 -32.26
C ALA A 201 -2.54 -5.80 -31.61
N HIS A 202 -1.38 -6.45 -31.75
CA HIS A 202 -1.14 -7.76 -31.14
C HIS A 202 -1.04 -7.65 -29.62
N LEU A 203 -0.31 -6.67 -29.09
CA LEU A 203 -0.17 -6.44 -27.66
C LEU A 203 -1.50 -6.10 -27.00
N VAL A 204 -2.33 -5.25 -27.63
CA VAL A 204 -3.69 -4.94 -27.17
C VAL A 204 -4.51 -6.22 -27.05
N LYS A 205 -4.49 -7.07 -28.08
CA LYS A 205 -5.19 -8.37 -28.05
C LYS A 205 -4.66 -9.27 -26.93
N GLY A 206 -3.34 -9.33 -26.74
CA GLY A 206 -2.71 -10.09 -25.66
C GLY A 206 -3.11 -9.60 -24.26
N CYS A 207 -3.21 -8.29 -24.06
CA CYS A 207 -3.70 -7.70 -22.81
C CYS A 207 -5.17 -8.07 -22.55
N ILE A 208 -6.02 -8.04 -23.56
CA ILE A 208 -7.44 -8.45 -23.44
C ILE A 208 -7.55 -9.94 -23.07
N GLU A 209 -6.74 -10.82 -23.68
CA GLU A 209 -6.69 -12.25 -23.33
C GLU A 209 -6.28 -12.48 -21.87
N LEU A 210 -5.39 -11.64 -21.34
CA LEU A 210 -4.94 -11.66 -19.95
C LEU A 210 -5.93 -10.97 -18.98
N GLY A 211 -7.05 -10.41 -19.48
CA GLY A 211 -8.00 -9.66 -18.68
C GLY A 211 -7.48 -8.32 -18.16
N LEU A 212 -6.44 -7.76 -18.80
CA LEU A 212 -5.85 -6.47 -18.43
C LEU A 212 -6.63 -5.32 -19.09
N THR A 213 -6.84 -4.26 -18.33
CA THR A 213 -7.39 -3.00 -18.83
C THR A 213 -6.28 -2.14 -19.44
N ILE A 214 -6.59 -1.46 -20.55
CA ILE A 214 -5.69 -0.53 -21.23
C ILE A 214 -6.33 0.85 -21.11
N PRO A 215 -5.74 1.76 -20.31
CA PRO A 215 -6.24 3.13 -20.14
C PRO A 215 -5.98 4.01 -21.37
#